data_AF-A0A2D7VW58-F1
#
_entry.id   AF-A0A2D7VW58-F1
#
_cell.length_a   1.000
_cell.length_b   1.000
_cell.length_c   1.000
_cell.angle_alpha   90.00
_cell.angle_beta   90.00
_cell.angle_gamma   90.00
#
_symmetry.space_group_name_H-M   'P 1'
#
loop_
_entity.id
_entity.type
_entity.pdbx_description
1 polymer ?
#
loop_
_entity_poly.entity_id
_entity_poly.type
_entity_poly.pdbx_seq_one_letter_code
_entity_poly.pdbx_strand_id
1 'polypeptide(L)'
;MGWTDHPIGEPRLLQQAENGLYFETIEVSVHKREFKTHTGTYNGKRLTVISTGIGTDNIDIVMNELDALVNIDFETKTVKESLTQLNIIRIGTSGGIQPDIELDSFLVSETAIGLDSLLHFYGETGFLDTPFSEAFRAHMNWSPLKSSPYVVAADETLLRLFSEPTFRSGTTATNVGFYGPQGRILRYKLENAELNDKLQSFQYNDKKITNLEMETSGIYGMAKLLGHRAISLNAILANRANGNFSSDPQQTIDTLIQKTLDILTNEEL
;
A
#
# COMPACT_ATOMS: atom_id res chain seq x y z
N MET A 1 1.61 -4.78 30.03
CA MET A 1 2.03 -5.10 28.64
C MET A 1 1.39 -4.07 27.74
N GLY A 2 2.12 -3.01 27.40
CA GLY A 2 1.62 -1.92 26.56
C GLY A 2 1.70 -2.33 25.10
N TRP A 3 0.56 -2.42 24.43
CA TRP A 3 0.48 -2.51 22.98
C TRP A 3 0.36 -1.09 22.45
N THR A 4 1.47 -0.49 22.04
CA THR A 4 1.46 0.75 21.28
C THR A 4 1.49 0.41 19.79
N ASP A 5 0.35 0.00 19.24
CA ASP A 5 0.08 0.13 17.80
C ASP A 5 -0.29 1.60 17.54
N HIS A 6 0.70 2.49 17.65
CA HIS A 6 0.68 3.65 16.76
C HIS A 6 0.86 3.09 15.34
N PRO A 7 0.27 3.67 14.30
CA PRO A 7 0.73 3.37 12.95
C PRO A 7 2.18 3.86 12.86
N ILE A 8 3.14 2.99 13.17
CA ILE A 8 4.57 3.35 13.36
C ILE A 8 5.18 3.87 12.04
N GLY A 9 4.50 3.69 10.90
CA GLY A 9 4.94 4.21 9.59
C GLY A 9 4.48 5.62 9.26
N GLU A 10 3.28 6.04 9.67
CA GLU A 10 2.57 7.17 9.04
C GLU A 10 3.04 8.56 9.48
N PRO A 11 3.34 8.82 10.79
CA PRO A 11 3.82 10.12 11.20
C PRO A 11 5.28 10.36 10.86
N ARG A 12 6.12 9.33 10.64
CA ARG A 12 7.57 9.50 10.71
C ARG A 12 8.20 10.10 9.47
N LEU A 13 7.85 9.63 8.27
CA LEU A 13 8.28 10.28 7.01
C LEU A 13 8.00 11.78 7.05
N LEU A 14 6.81 12.14 7.53
CA LEU A 14 6.36 13.52 7.60
C LEU A 14 6.97 14.27 8.78
N GLN A 15 7.20 13.62 9.91
CA GLN A 15 7.92 14.20 11.05
C GLN A 15 9.40 14.43 10.71
N GLN A 16 10.02 13.53 9.94
CA GLN A 16 11.37 13.67 9.42
C GLN A 16 11.43 14.73 8.34
N ALA A 17 10.44 14.78 7.44
CA ALA A 17 10.28 15.88 6.49
C ALA A 17 10.14 17.24 7.21
N GLU A 18 9.27 17.34 8.24
CA GLU A 18 9.12 18.55 9.06
C GLU A 18 10.39 18.94 9.79
N ASN A 19 11.14 17.96 10.29
CA ASN A 19 12.41 18.19 10.95
C ASN A 19 13.56 18.45 9.96
N GLY A 20 13.29 18.53 8.66
CA GLY A 20 14.29 18.75 7.62
C GLY A 20 15.31 17.62 7.48
N LEU A 21 14.98 16.41 7.94
CA LEU A 21 15.90 15.27 7.94
C LEU A 21 16.09 14.64 6.55
N TYR A 22 15.13 14.83 5.64
CA TYR A 22 15.26 14.38 4.26
C TYR A 22 15.27 15.56 3.28
N PHE A 23 14.23 16.39 3.29
CA PHE A 23 14.14 17.50 2.33
C PHE A 23 15.22 18.57 2.55
N GLU A 24 15.88 18.95 1.46
CA GLU A 24 16.80 20.09 1.38
C GLU A 24 16.03 21.42 1.52
N THR A 25 14.84 21.48 0.93
CA THR A 25 13.92 22.62 1.01
C THR A 25 12.49 22.16 1.21
N ILE A 26 11.69 22.93 1.96
CA ILE A 26 10.26 22.69 2.15
C ILE A 26 9.49 23.85 1.51
N GLU A 27 8.66 23.53 0.52
CA GLU A 27 7.78 24.47 -0.18
C GLU A 27 6.39 24.50 0.46
N VAL A 28 5.86 23.31 0.78
CA VAL A 28 4.52 23.14 1.34
C VAL A 28 4.63 22.28 2.60
N SER A 29 3.96 22.72 3.66
CA SER A 29 3.71 21.95 4.88
C SER A 29 2.29 22.26 5.35
N VAL A 30 1.38 21.30 5.17
CA VAL A 30 -0.03 21.45 5.55
C VAL A 30 -0.55 20.19 6.23
N HIS A 31 -1.50 20.37 7.13
CA HIS A 31 -2.08 19.28 7.89
C HIS A 31 -3.58 19.51 8.09
N LYS A 32 -4.39 18.53 7.70
CA LYS A 32 -5.82 18.49 7.96
C LYS A 32 -6.27 17.06 8.25
N ARG A 33 -6.86 16.86 9.44
CA ARG A 33 -7.27 15.54 9.94
C ARG A 33 -6.08 14.56 9.96
N GLU A 34 -6.16 13.40 9.32
CA GLU A 34 -5.06 12.45 9.17
C GLU A 34 -4.13 12.75 7.99
N PHE A 35 -4.53 13.66 7.08
CA PHE A 35 -3.76 13.99 5.87
C PHE A 35 -2.76 15.12 6.15
N LYS A 36 -1.49 14.78 6.09
CA LYS A 36 -0.37 15.69 6.30
C LYS A 36 0.51 15.61 5.06
N THR A 37 0.73 16.76 4.45
CA THR A 37 1.40 16.89 3.15
C THR A 37 2.63 17.76 3.27
N HIS A 38 3.75 17.24 2.78
CA HIS A 38 4.99 17.98 2.61
C HIS A 38 5.39 17.96 1.15
N THR A 39 5.74 19.11 0.58
CA THR A 39 6.39 19.19 -0.72
C THR A 39 7.71 19.91 -0.57
N GLY A 40 8.76 19.37 -1.18
CA GLY A 40 10.12 19.87 -1.04
C GLY A 40 11.06 19.31 -2.08
N THR A 41 12.36 19.61 -1.95
CA THR A 41 13.41 19.05 -2.81
C THR A 41 14.27 18.03 -2.07
N TYR A 42 14.58 16.92 -2.72
CA TYR A 42 15.52 15.91 -2.25
C TYR A 42 16.46 15.54 -3.41
N ASN A 43 17.78 15.65 -3.21
CA ASN A 43 18.79 15.48 -4.26
C ASN A 43 18.42 16.24 -5.55
N GLY A 44 17.97 17.49 -5.41
CA GLY A 44 17.54 18.33 -6.54
C GLY A 44 16.21 17.95 -7.22
N LYS A 45 15.52 16.88 -6.80
CA LYS A 45 14.18 16.51 -7.31
C LYS A 45 13.07 17.00 -6.40
N ARG A 46 12.01 17.57 -6.98
CA ARG A 46 10.81 17.96 -6.23
C ARG A 46 9.95 16.74 -5.94
N LEU A 47 9.69 16.46 -4.67
CA LEU A 47 8.86 15.34 -4.22
C LEU A 47 7.79 15.84 -3.26
N THR A 48 6.66 15.11 -3.24
CA THR A 48 5.57 15.32 -2.29
C THR A 48 5.35 14.05 -1.49
N VAL A 49 5.26 14.17 -0.17
CA VAL A 49 4.96 13.09 0.77
C VAL A 49 3.65 13.41 1.47
N ILE A 50 2.74 12.42 1.51
CA ILE A 50 1.38 12.58 2.04
C ILE A 50 1.08 11.39 2.97
N SER A 51 0.59 11.65 4.18
CA SER A 51 -0.04 10.61 5.01
C SER A 51 -1.44 10.35 4.53
N THR A 52 -1.81 9.08 4.43
CA THR A 52 -3.06 8.68 3.81
C THR A 52 -4.16 8.38 4.80
N GLY A 53 -3.91 8.31 6.10
CA GLY A 53 -4.70 7.50 7.02
C GLY A 53 -4.57 6.00 6.75
N ILE A 54 -5.47 5.26 7.37
CA ILE A 54 -5.54 3.79 7.33
C ILE A 54 -6.81 3.40 6.58
N GLY A 55 -6.68 2.51 5.60
CA GLY A 55 -7.79 1.92 4.85
C GLY A 55 -7.95 2.49 3.44
N THR A 56 -8.57 1.68 2.59
CA THR A 56 -8.86 2.03 1.19
C THR A 56 -9.87 3.17 1.06
N ASP A 57 -10.73 3.38 2.06
CA ASP A 57 -11.64 4.51 2.16
C ASP A 57 -10.89 5.85 2.24
N ASN A 58 -9.77 5.89 2.97
CA ASN A 58 -8.95 7.08 2.94
C ASN A 58 -8.15 7.22 1.63
N ILE A 59 -7.73 6.10 1.03
CA ILE A 59 -7.08 6.11 -0.28
C ILE A 59 -7.99 6.71 -1.36
N ASP A 60 -9.30 6.44 -1.30
CA ASP A 60 -10.30 7.03 -2.20
C ASP A 60 -10.21 8.57 -2.20
N ILE A 61 -10.16 9.17 -1.01
CA ILE A 61 -10.05 10.62 -0.83
C ILE A 61 -8.74 11.13 -1.43
N VAL A 62 -7.61 10.54 -1.02
CA VAL A 62 -6.29 11.02 -1.43
C VAL A 62 -6.10 10.93 -2.94
N MET A 63 -6.49 9.81 -3.55
CA MET A 63 -6.27 9.58 -4.98
C MET A 63 -7.15 10.52 -5.83
N ASN A 64 -8.42 10.69 -5.47
CA ASN A 64 -9.29 11.62 -6.19
C ASN A 64 -8.86 13.08 -6.02
N GLU A 65 -8.44 13.50 -4.82
CA GLU A 65 -7.97 14.88 -4.59
C GLU A 65 -6.65 15.17 -5.33
N LEU A 66 -5.74 14.19 -5.39
CA LEU A 66 -4.50 14.29 -6.16
C LEU A 66 -4.75 14.40 -7.66
N ASP A 67 -5.60 13.53 -8.21
CA ASP A 67 -5.97 13.59 -9.62
C ASP A 67 -6.66 14.92 -9.94
N ALA A 68 -7.62 15.34 -9.12
CA ALA A 68 -8.31 16.61 -9.31
C ALA A 68 -7.33 17.80 -9.34
N LEU A 69 -6.34 17.81 -8.45
CA LEU A 69 -5.32 18.86 -8.40
C LEU A 69 -4.54 19.01 -9.71
N VAL A 70 -4.23 17.90 -10.38
CA VAL A 70 -3.40 17.92 -11.59
C VAL A 70 -4.19 17.85 -12.88
N ASN A 71 -5.42 17.32 -12.87
CA ASN A 71 -6.21 16.98 -14.05
C ASN A 71 -7.57 17.65 -14.15
N ILE A 72 -8.03 18.37 -13.12
CA ILE A 72 -9.24 19.20 -13.20
C ILE A 72 -8.82 20.68 -13.28
N ASP A 73 -9.44 21.41 -14.21
CA ASP A 73 -9.38 22.86 -14.23
C ASP A 73 -10.41 23.41 -13.24
N PHE A 74 -9.95 24.06 -12.18
CA PHE A 74 -10.85 24.51 -11.10
C PHE A 74 -11.67 25.75 -11.44
N GLU A 75 -11.29 26.53 -12.45
CA GLU A 75 -12.07 27.68 -12.89
C GLU A 75 -13.27 27.23 -13.72
N THR A 76 -13.03 26.33 -14.66
CA THR A 76 -14.04 25.79 -15.59
C THR A 76 -14.77 24.57 -15.03
N LYS A 77 -14.19 23.89 -14.03
CA LYS A 77 -14.68 22.62 -13.44
C LYS A 77 -14.79 21.48 -14.46
N THR A 78 -13.87 21.46 -15.42
CA THR A 78 -13.79 20.42 -16.44
C THR A 78 -12.47 19.66 -16.38
N VAL A 79 -12.47 18.44 -16.90
CA VAL A 79 -11.25 17.64 -17.09
C VAL A 79 -10.36 18.33 -18.12
N LYS A 80 -9.06 18.44 -17.82
CA LYS A 80 -8.07 19.03 -18.73
C LYS A 80 -7.89 18.16 -19.98
N GLU A 81 -7.64 18.78 -21.13
CA GLU A 81 -7.41 18.06 -22.40
C GLU A 81 -6.15 17.20 -22.36
N SER A 82 -5.08 17.70 -21.72
CA SER A 82 -3.84 16.97 -21.50
C SER A 82 -3.75 16.56 -20.04
N LEU A 83 -3.84 15.26 -19.78
CA LEU A 83 -3.74 14.70 -18.44
C LEU A 83 -2.27 14.55 -18.01
N THR A 84 -2.02 14.83 -16.75
CA THR A 84 -0.75 14.60 -16.05
C THR A 84 -0.82 13.24 -15.36
N GLN A 85 0.16 12.38 -15.65
CA GLN A 85 0.31 11.09 -15.00
C GLN A 85 1.23 11.23 -13.77
N LEU A 86 0.75 10.78 -12.61
CA LEU A 86 1.53 10.75 -11.37
C LEU A 86 2.19 9.39 -11.15
N ASN A 87 3.37 9.40 -10.53
CA ASN A 87 4.03 8.22 -9.96
C ASN A 87 3.76 8.20 -8.45
N ILE A 88 3.05 7.17 -7.98
CA ILE A 88 2.58 7.07 -6.59
C ILE A 88 3.27 5.89 -5.91
N ILE A 89 4.13 6.19 -4.93
CA ILE A 89 4.91 5.19 -4.21
C ILE A 89 4.41 5.14 -2.77
N ARG A 90 3.72 4.05 -2.42
CA ARG A 90 3.36 3.79 -1.03
C ARG A 90 4.56 3.22 -0.30
N ILE A 91 4.93 3.83 0.82
CA ILE A 91 5.89 3.30 1.80
C ILE A 91 5.10 2.95 3.05
N GLY A 92 4.97 1.66 3.35
CA GLY A 92 4.14 1.18 4.44
C GLY A 92 4.80 0.07 5.25
N THR A 93 4.07 -0.41 6.25
CA THR A 93 4.45 -1.58 7.03
C THR A 93 3.46 -2.70 6.76
N SER A 94 3.91 -3.95 6.87
CA SER A 94 3.02 -5.09 6.69
C SER A 94 3.42 -6.28 7.57
N GLY A 95 2.50 -7.23 7.71
CA GLY A 95 2.78 -8.51 8.34
C GLY A 95 3.01 -9.59 7.29
N GLY A 96 4.18 -10.23 7.30
CA GLY A 96 4.45 -11.41 6.49
C GLY A 96 3.60 -12.60 6.94
N ILE A 97 3.20 -13.45 6.00
CA ILE A 97 2.39 -14.65 6.28
C ILE A 97 3.02 -15.95 5.80
N GLN A 98 4.15 -15.88 5.10
CA GLN A 98 4.91 -17.06 4.69
C GLN A 98 6.06 -17.28 5.68
N PRO A 99 6.37 -18.54 6.08
CA PRO A 99 7.43 -18.83 7.05
C PRO A 99 8.83 -18.37 6.61
N ASP A 100 9.07 -18.31 5.29
CA ASP A 100 10.35 -17.93 4.67
C ASP A 100 10.51 -16.41 4.46
N ILE A 101 9.53 -15.60 4.88
CA ILE A 101 9.66 -14.14 4.84
C ILE A 101 10.34 -13.66 6.12
N GLU A 102 11.52 -13.08 5.96
CA GLU A 102 12.32 -12.55 7.06
C GLU A 102 11.69 -11.29 7.65
N LEU A 103 11.82 -11.11 8.97
CA LEU A 103 11.55 -9.82 9.61
C LEU A 103 12.58 -8.79 9.17
N ASP A 104 12.19 -7.52 9.22
CA ASP A 104 13.05 -6.39 8.85
C ASP A 104 13.54 -6.44 7.39
N SER A 105 12.84 -7.22 6.55
CA SER A 105 13.03 -7.27 5.11
C SER A 105 12.05 -6.33 4.38
N PHE A 106 12.33 -6.08 3.09
CA PHE A 106 11.50 -5.24 2.24
C PHE A 106 10.79 -6.05 1.17
N LEU A 107 9.51 -5.74 1.00
CA LEU A 107 8.66 -6.37 0.00
C LEU A 107 8.09 -5.34 -0.96
N VAL A 108 8.17 -5.62 -2.25
CA VAL A 108 7.47 -4.88 -3.31
C VAL A 108 6.24 -5.67 -3.75
N SER A 109 5.07 -5.03 -3.68
CA SER A 109 3.80 -5.67 -4.03
C SER A 109 3.63 -5.69 -5.55
N GLU A 110 3.88 -6.81 -6.21
CA GLU A 110 3.64 -6.94 -7.66
C GLU A 110 2.14 -7.07 -8.00
N THR A 111 1.36 -7.57 -7.05
CA THR A 111 -0.07 -7.83 -7.18
C THR A 111 -0.73 -7.61 -5.83
N ALA A 112 -1.95 -7.07 -5.84
CA ALA A 112 -2.73 -6.82 -4.64
C ALA A 112 -4.11 -7.48 -4.75
N ILE A 113 -4.51 -8.18 -3.70
CA ILE A 113 -5.85 -8.75 -3.52
C ILE A 113 -6.60 -7.80 -2.59
N GLY A 114 -7.57 -7.06 -3.12
CA GLY A 114 -8.49 -6.24 -2.34
C GLY A 114 -9.56 -7.10 -1.68
N LEU A 115 -9.58 -7.15 -0.35
CA LEU A 115 -10.69 -7.70 0.44
C LEU A 115 -11.69 -6.62 0.85
N ASP A 116 -11.46 -5.39 0.39
CA ASP A 116 -12.30 -4.22 0.57
C ASP A 116 -13.39 -4.13 -0.51
N SER A 117 -14.08 -2.99 -0.54
CA SER A 117 -15.19 -2.77 -1.47
C SER A 117 -15.01 -1.57 -2.39
N LEU A 118 -13.90 -0.83 -2.27
CA LEU A 118 -13.72 0.47 -2.92
C LEU A 118 -13.97 0.37 -4.41
N LEU A 119 -13.27 -0.56 -5.08
CA LEU A 119 -13.32 -0.68 -6.54
C LEU A 119 -14.68 -1.19 -7.06
N HIS A 120 -15.57 -1.69 -6.21
CA HIS A 120 -16.93 -2.07 -6.63
C HIS A 120 -17.87 -0.87 -6.77
N PHE A 121 -17.46 0.31 -6.29
CA PHE A 121 -18.21 1.55 -6.49
C PHE A 121 -17.82 2.28 -7.78
N TYR A 122 -16.78 1.80 -8.48
CA TYR A 122 -16.28 2.38 -9.72
C TYR A 122 -16.54 1.46 -10.93
N GLY A 123 -16.81 2.08 -12.08
CA GLY A 123 -16.92 1.39 -13.37
C GLY A 123 -15.56 1.17 -14.04
N GLU A 124 -15.57 0.60 -15.25
CA GLU A 124 -14.37 0.50 -16.12
C GLU A 124 -13.20 -0.29 -15.51
N THR A 125 -13.50 -1.23 -14.62
CA THR A 125 -12.52 -2.07 -13.91
C THR A 125 -12.03 -3.28 -14.72
N GLY A 126 -11.98 -3.16 -16.05
CA GLY A 126 -11.54 -4.24 -16.96
C GLY A 126 -10.08 -4.65 -16.81
N PHE A 127 -9.29 -3.86 -16.07
CA PHE A 127 -7.90 -4.15 -15.72
C PHE A 127 -7.74 -5.13 -14.54
N LEU A 128 -8.83 -5.48 -13.86
CA LEU A 128 -8.80 -6.44 -12.75
C LEU A 128 -8.58 -7.87 -13.24
N ASP A 129 -7.74 -8.62 -12.54
CA ASP A 129 -7.51 -10.04 -12.82
C ASP A 129 -8.67 -10.88 -12.25
N THR A 130 -9.72 -11.01 -13.07
CA THR A 130 -10.93 -11.77 -12.73
C THR A 130 -10.64 -13.25 -12.49
N PRO A 131 -9.87 -13.97 -13.33
CA PRO A 131 -9.48 -15.36 -13.06
C PRO A 131 -8.77 -15.56 -11.72
N PHE A 132 -7.82 -14.70 -11.35
CA PHE A 132 -7.18 -14.75 -10.04
C PHE A 132 -8.22 -14.53 -8.93
N SER A 133 -9.05 -13.49 -9.06
CA SER A 133 -10.10 -13.16 -8.08
C SER A 133 -11.06 -14.34 -7.86
N GLU A 134 -11.44 -15.06 -8.92
CA GLU A 134 -12.27 -16.26 -8.88
C GLU A 134 -11.56 -17.43 -8.19
N ALA A 135 -10.31 -17.71 -8.54
CA ALA A 135 -9.51 -18.74 -7.90
C ALA A 135 -9.37 -18.48 -6.38
N PHE A 136 -9.11 -17.22 -6.00
CA PHE A 136 -9.04 -16.81 -4.60
C PHE A 136 -10.37 -17.04 -3.88
N ARG A 137 -11.49 -16.58 -4.46
CA ARG A 137 -12.83 -16.78 -3.86
C ARG A 137 -13.15 -18.26 -3.65
N ALA A 138 -12.85 -19.09 -4.64
CA ALA A 138 -13.07 -20.53 -4.59
C ALA A 138 -12.25 -21.18 -3.47
N HIS A 139 -10.94 -20.92 -3.42
CA HIS A 139 -10.05 -21.46 -2.38
C HIS A 139 -10.46 -21.04 -0.97
N MET A 140 -10.85 -19.77 -0.80
CA MET A 140 -11.23 -19.25 0.51
C MET A 140 -12.61 -19.73 0.98
N ASN A 141 -13.43 -20.32 0.09
CA ASN A 141 -14.87 -20.48 0.28
C ASN A 141 -15.49 -19.15 0.73
N TRP A 142 -15.26 -18.10 -0.06
CA TRP A 142 -15.50 -16.73 0.36
C TRP A 142 -16.99 -16.47 0.65
N SER A 143 -17.27 -15.87 1.80
CA SER A 143 -18.64 -15.60 2.23
C SER A 143 -19.29 -14.51 1.36
N PRO A 144 -20.52 -14.70 0.86
CA PRO A 144 -21.23 -13.69 0.07
C PRO A 144 -21.67 -12.48 0.90
N LEU A 145 -21.56 -12.54 2.23
CA LEU A 145 -21.80 -11.40 3.12
C LEU A 145 -20.65 -10.38 3.12
N LYS A 146 -19.47 -10.79 2.63
CA LYS A 146 -18.29 -9.93 2.48
C LYS A 146 -18.28 -9.35 1.07
N SER A 147 -17.56 -8.25 0.86
CA SER A 147 -17.29 -7.74 -0.49
C SER A 147 -16.60 -8.81 -1.34
N SER A 148 -16.86 -8.83 -2.64
CA SER A 148 -16.16 -9.76 -3.54
C SER A 148 -14.69 -9.35 -3.64
N PRO A 149 -13.73 -10.26 -3.40
CA PRO A 149 -12.33 -9.94 -3.60
C PRO A 149 -12.05 -9.55 -5.05
N TYR A 150 -11.15 -8.59 -5.24
CA TYR A 150 -10.66 -8.19 -6.56
C TYR A 150 -9.13 -8.21 -6.57
N VAL A 151 -8.54 -8.40 -7.75
CA VAL A 151 -7.08 -8.49 -7.91
C VAL A 151 -6.60 -7.46 -8.92
N VAL A 152 -5.56 -6.73 -8.56
CA VAL A 152 -4.97 -5.67 -9.38
C VAL A 152 -3.45 -5.74 -9.34
N ALA A 153 -2.81 -5.56 -10.50
CA ALA A 153 -1.36 -5.55 -10.63
C ALA A 153 -0.79 -4.14 -10.44
N ALA A 154 0.46 -4.08 -9.97
CA ALA A 154 1.22 -2.84 -9.91
C ALA A 154 1.50 -2.24 -11.30
N ASP A 155 2.03 -1.03 -11.35
CA ASP A 155 2.64 -0.51 -12.57
C ASP A 155 3.96 -1.22 -12.87
N GLU A 156 4.13 -1.70 -14.12
CA GLU A 156 5.33 -2.46 -14.51
C GLU A 156 6.60 -1.62 -14.53
N THR A 157 6.50 -0.32 -14.82
CA THR A 157 7.67 0.57 -14.86
C THR A 157 8.19 0.80 -13.45
N LEU A 158 7.29 1.09 -12.51
CA LEU A 158 7.67 1.22 -11.10
C LEU A 158 8.11 -0.12 -10.50
N LEU A 159 7.52 -1.24 -10.91
CA LEU A 159 7.97 -2.56 -10.45
C LEU A 159 9.42 -2.84 -10.90
N ARG A 160 9.79 -2.50 -12.15
CA ARG A 160 11.16 -2.60 -12.64
C ARG A 160 12.12 -1.69 -11.87
N LEU A 161 11.70 -0.47 -11.54
CA LEU A 161 12.50 0.47 -10.75
C LEU A 161 12.88 -0.09 -9.37
N PHE A 162 11.96 -0.81 -8.72
CA PHE A 162 12.17 -1.40 -7.40
C PHE A 162 12.50 -2.92 -7.46
N SER A 163 13.19 -3.36 -8.51
CA SER A 163 13.52 -4.78 -8.75
C SER A 163 14.87 -5.25 -8.19
N GLU A 164 15.62 -4.37 -7.52
CA GLU A 164 16.92 -4.73 -6.94
C GLU A 164 16.79 -5.83 -5.87
N PRO A 165 17.84 -6.66 -5.65
CA PRO A 165 17.74 -7.87 -4.81
C PRO A 165 17.31 -7.66 -3.35
N THR A 166 17.38 -6.43 -2.85
CA THR A 166 16.91 -6.10 -1.49
C THR A 166 15.39 -6.11 -1.37
N PHE A 167 14.65 -6.02 -2.49
CA PHE A 167 13.20 -6.12 -2.50
C PHE A 167 12.76 -7.51 -2.93
N ARG A 168 12.02 -8.19 -2.06
CA ARG A 168 11.28 -9.40 -2.43
C ARG A 168 9.99 -9.00 -3.14
N SER A 169 9.69 -9.56 -4.31
CA SER A 169 8.38 -9.38 -4.94
C SER A 169 7.33 -10.33 -4.35
N GLY A 170 6.08 -9.87 -4.24
CA GLY A 170 5.01 -10.71 -3.70
C GLY A 170 3.59 -10.21 -3.95
N THR A 171 2.62 -11.08 -3.62
CA THR A 171 1.19 -10.74 -3.65
C THR A 171 0.73 -10.28 -2.27
N THR A 172 0.26 -9.04 -2.18
CA THR A 172 -0.25 -8.44 -0.95
C THR A 172 -1.75 -8.66 -0.83
N ALA A 173 -2.24 -9.06 0.34
CA ALA A 173 -3.67 -9.04 0.65
C ALA A 173 -4.01 -7.79 1.48
N THR A 174 -4.87 -6.94 0.90
CA THR A 174 -5.33 -5.69 1.49
C THR A 174 -6.62 -5.92 2.26
N ASN A 175 -6.57 -5.71 3.57
CA ASN A 175 -7.63 -6.04 4.51
C ASN A 175 -8.45 -4.81 4.91
N VAL A 176 -9.73 -5.01 5.22
CA VAL A 176 -10.65 -3.96 5.72
C VAL A 176 -10.52 -3.66 7.22
N GLY A 177 -9.46 -4.14 7.85
CA GLY A 177 -9.24 -3.95 9.28
C GLY A 177 -8.06 -4.76 9.80
N PHE A 178 -7.65 -4.43 11.02
CA PHE A 178 -6.42 -4.95 11.59
C PHE A 178 -6.60 -6.20 12.47
N TYR A 179 -7.77 -6.36 13.10
CA TYR A 179 -8.04 -7.46 14.02
C TYR A 179 -8.70 -8.66 13.31
N GLY A 180 -10.03 -8.80 13.44
CA GLY A 180 -10.79 -9.90 12.85
C GLY A 180 -10.51 -10.12 11.35
N PRO A 181 -10.45 -9.05 10.51
CA PRO A 181 -10.13 -9.20 9.10
C PRO A 181 -8.75 -9.79 8.81
N GLN A 182 -7.78 -9.67 9.72
CA GLN A 182 -6.45 -10.31 9.62
C GLN A 182 -6.32 -11.53 10.55
N GLY A 183 -7.44 -12.12 10.97
CA GLY A 183 -7.45 -13.33 11.78
C GLY A 183 -6.96 -13.16 13.22
N ARG A 184 -6.96 -11.92 13.76
CA ARG A 184 -6.58 -11.69 15.17
C ARG A 184 -7.80 -11.78 16.10
N ILE A 185 -7.65 -12.50 17.19
CA ILE A 185 -8.68 -12.67 18.21
C ILE A 185 -8.26 -11.91 19.47
N LEU A 186 -9.09 -10.96 19.92
CA LEU A 186 -8.97 -10.33 21.24
C LEU A 186 -9.99 -10.92 22.22
N ARG A 187 -11.28 -10.81 21.88
CA ARG A 187 -12.41 -11.28 22.70
C ARG A 187 -13.41 -12.11 21.92
N TYR A 188 -13.77 -11.67 20.71
CA TYR A 188 -14.77 -12.34 19.88
C TYR A 188 -14.12 -13.31 18.91
N LYS A 189 -14.79 -14.45 18.69
CA LYS A 189 -14.36 -15.45 17.72
C LYS A 189 -14.43 -14.90 16.29
N LEU A 190 -13.52 -15.38 15.45
CA LEU A 190 -13.59 -15.14 14.01
C LEU A 190 -14.78 -15.89 13.41
N GLU A 191 -15.32 -15.36 12.33
CA GLU A 191 -16.27 -16.09 11.49
C GLU A 191 -15.58 -17.30 10.82
N ASN A 192 -14.36 -17.10 10.36
CA ASN A 192 -13.50 -18.16 9.83
C ASN A 192 -12.21 -18.26 10.66
N ALA A 193 -12.10 -19.32 11.47
CA ALA A 193 -10.93 -19.56 12.31
C ALA A 193 -9.68 -19.96 11.50
N GLU A 194 -9.86 -20.49 10.29
CA GLU A 194 -8.80 -20.96 9.38
C GLU A 194 -8.38 -19.88 8.36
N LEU A 195 -8.77 -18.62 8.58
CA LEU A 195 -8.54 -17.53 7.62
C LEU A 195 -7.06 -17.42 7.22
N ASN A 196 -6.16 -17.37 8.21
CA ASN A 196 -4.74 -17.18 7.95
C ASN A 196 -4.10 -18.42 7.30
N ASP A 197 -4.50 -19.63 7.68
CA ASP A 197 -4.01 -20.87 7.06
C ASP A 197 -4.44 -20.96 5.58
N LYS A 198 -5.67 -20.54 5.28
CA LYS A 198 -6.16 -20.48 3.90
C LYS A 198 -5.44 -19.40 3.08
N LEU A 199 -5.19 -18.23 3.65
CA LEU A 199 -4.39 -17.17 2.99
C LEU A 199 -2.95 -17.65 2.73
N GLN A 200 -2.31 -18.29 3.70
CA GLN A 200 -0.95 -18.80 3.57
C GLN A 200 -0.83 -19.92 2.52
N SER A 201 -1.82 -20.81 2.44
CA SER A 201 -1.84 -21.95 1.51
C SER A 201 -2.32 -21.62 0.10
N PHE A 202 -2.92 -20.44 -0.10
CA PHE A 202 -3.39 -20.02 -1.42
C PHE A 202 -2.21 -19.80 -2.39
N GLN A 203 -2.35 -20.33 -3.61
CA GLN A 203 -1.41 -20.12 -4.70
C GLN A 203 -2.14 -20.06 -6.04
N TYR A 204 -1.73 -19.15 -6.92
CA TYR A 204 -2.24 -19.03 -8.29
C TYR A 204 -1.11 -18.64 -9.25
N ASN A 205 -0.87 -19.43 -10.30
CA ASN A 205 0.23 -19.23 -11.27
C ASN A 205 1.56 -18.93 -10.58
N ASP A 206 1.95 -19.80 -9.64
CA ASP A 206 3.14 -19.69 -8.78
C ASP A 206 3.15 -18.52 -7.77
N LYS A 207 2.20 -17.60 -7.83
CA LYS A 207 2.08 -16.49 -6.88
C LYS A 207 1.43 -16.94 -5.58
N LYS A 208 2.10 -16.65 -4.46
CA LYS A 208 1.58 -16.83 -3.09
C LYS A 208 1.30 -15.48 -2.46
N ILE A 209 0.35 -15.45 -1.53
CA ILE A 209 0.12 -14.27 -0.70
C ILE A 209 1.29 -14.18 0.29
N THR A 210 2.00 -13.06 0.25
CA THR A 210 3.24 -12.86 1.02
C THR A 210 3.00 -12.08 2.29
N ASN A 211 2.11 -11.10 2.26
CA ASN A 211 1.92 -10.15 3.36
C ASN A 211 0.50 -9.59 3.41
N LEU A 212 0.18 -8.98 4.56
CA LEU A 212 -1.10 -8.36 4.88
C LEU A 212 -0.89 -6.89 5.27
N GLU A 213 -1.66 -6.01 4.65
CA GLU A 213 -1.78 -4.58 4.97
C GLU A 213 -3.20 -4.08 4.62
N MET A 214 -3.42 -2.77 4.44
CA MET A 214 -4.76 -2.18 4.42
C MET A 214 -5.02 -1.12 3.32
N GLU A 215 -4.08 -0.86 2.40
CA GLU A 215 -4.24 0.24 1.42
C GLU A 215 -3.90 -0.15 -0.04
N THR A 216 -3.04 -1.14 -0.27
CA THR A 216 -2.38 -1.35 -1.57
C THR A 216 -3.37 -1.62 -2.72
N SER A 217 -4.39 -2.46 -2.50
CA SER A 217 -5.43 -2.74 -3.50
C SER A 217 -6.16 -1.48 -3.96
N GLY A 218 -6.48 -0.58 -3.03
CA GLY A 218 -7.13 0.70 -3.31
C GLY A 218 -6.22 1.61 -4.12
N ILE A 219 -4.94 1.72 -3.74
CA ILE A 219 -3.97 2.57 -4.45
C ILE A 219 -3.81 2.10 -5.89
N TYR A 220 -3.64 0.79 -6.12
CA TYR A 220 -3.44 0.25 -7.46
C TYR A 220 -4.69 0.39 -8.31
N GLY A 221 -5.85 0.07 -7.75
CA GLY A 221 -7.12 0.19 -8.46
C GLY A 221 -7.41 1.63 -8.87
N MET A 222 -7.30 2.59 -7.94
CA MET A 222 -7.51 4.00 -8.22
C MET A 222 -6.47 4.55 -9.20
N ALA A 223 -5.21 4.15 -9.08
CA ALA A 223 -4.18 4.58 -10.03
C ALA A 223 -4.50 4.11 -11.45
N LYS A 224 -4.95 2.86 -11.63
CA LYS A 224 -5.36 2.34 -12.95
C LYS A 224 -6.57 3.09 -13.51
N LEU A 225 -7.58 3.39 -12.68
CA LEU A 225 -8.76 4.16 -13.09
C LEU A 225 -8.40 5.57 -13.55
N LEU A 226 -7.52 6.26 -12.81
CA LEU A 226 -7.15 7.66 -13.04
C LEU A 226 -5.97 7.82 -14.02
N GLY A 227 -5.47 6.72 -14.59
CA GLY A 227 -4.33 6.75 -15.51
C GLY A 227 -3.00 7.14 -14.84
N HIS A 228 -2.83 6.87 -13.55
CA HIS A 228 -1.59 7.04 -12.79
C HIS A 228 -0.79 5.73 -12.71
N ARG A 229 0.47 5.82 -12.26
CA ARG A 229 1.32 4.67 -11.94
C ARG A 229 1.42 4.51 -10.44
N ALA A 230 1.35 3.28 -9.94
CA ALA A 230 1.51 3.03 -8.52
C ALA A 230 2.31 1.77 -8.20
N ILE A 231 3.03 1.83 -7.07
CA ILE A 231 3.76 0.72 -6.45
C ILE A 231 3.69 0.84 -4.93
N SER A 232 3.73 -0.29 -4.23
CA SER A 232 3.77 -0.35 -2.77
C SER A 232 4.99 -1.12 -2.29
N LEU A 233 5.74 -0.46 -1.40
CA LEU A 233 6.91 -0.95 -0.71
C LEU A 233 6.56 -1.15 0.77
N ASN A 234 6.94 -2.30 1.32
CA ASN A 234 6.49 -2.76 2.62
C ASN A 234 7.67 -3.19 3.48
N ALA A 235 7.81 -2.57 4.66
CA ALA A 235 8.67 -3.07 5.73
C ALA A 235 7.96 -4.21 6.47
N ILE A 236 8.57 -5.40 6.52
CA ILE A 236 8.00 -6.55 7.22
C ILE A 236 8.33 -6.47 8.71
N LEU A 237 7.37 -6.02 9.52
CA LEU A 237 7.59 -5.79 10.96
C LEU A 237 7.09 -6.92 11.85
N ALA A 238 6.30 -7.83 11.29
CA ALA A 238 5.81 -9.01 11.98
C ALA A 238 5.69 -10.16 10.99
N ASN A 239 5.90 -11.39 11.45
CA ASN A 239 5.62 -12.59 10.66
C ASN A 239 4.59 -13.44 11.41
N ARG A 240 3.41 -13.60 10.80
CA ARG A 240 2.28 -14.35 11.37
C ARG A 240 2.55 -15.84 11.48
N ALA A 241 3.25 -16.42 10.50
CA ALA A 241 3.55 -17.85 10.48
C ALA A 241 4.49 -18.23 11.63
N ASN A 242 5.41 -17.33 11.98
CA ASN A 242 6.44 -17.58 12.99
C ASN A 242 6.12 -16.93 14.36
N GLY A 243 5.14 -16.03 14.42
CA GLY A 243 4.72 -15.35 15.66
C GLY A 243 5.67 -14.26 16.16
N ASN A 244 6.65 -13.86 15.34
CA ASN A 244 7.71 -12.94 15.74
C ASN A 244 7.41 -11.49 15.29
N PHE A 245 8.00 -10.53 16.01
CA PHE A 245 7.93 -9.10 15.75
C PHE A 245 9.33 -8.51 15.71
N SER A 246 9.52 -7.46 14.89
CA SER A 246 10.77 -6.70 14.84
C SER A 246 11.10 -6.11 16.22
N SER A 247 12.38 -6.17 16.59
CA SER A 247 12.89 -5.51 17.80
C SER A 247 13.19 -4.02 17.59
N ASP A 248 13.43 -3.62 16.34
CA ASP A 248 13.64 -2.21 15.97
C ASP A 248 12.85 -1.90 14.68
N PRO A 249 11.50 -1.87 14.78
CA PRO A 249 10.66 -1.59 13.61
C PRO A 249 10.96 -0.23 13.00
N GLN A 250 11.54 0.66 13.80
CA GLN A 250 11.70 2.05 13.48
C GLN A 250 12.91 2.26 12.56
N GLN A 251 14.03 1.58 12.84
CA GLN A 251 15.18 1.53 11.95
C GLN A 251 14.84 0.91 10.59
N THR A 252 14.01 -0.13 10.56
CA THR A 252 13.58 -0.80 9.32
C THR A 252 12.81 0.17 8.41
N ILE A 253 11.88 0.93 8.99
CA ILE A 253 11.10 1.95 8.26
C ILE A 253 12.02 3.03 7.69
N ASP A 254 12.95 3.58 8.49
CA ASP A 254 13.90 4.61 8.01
C ASP A 254 14.74 4.11 6.85
N THR A 255 15.21 2.88 6.95
CA THR A 255 16.03 2.26 5.91
C THR A 255 15.24 2.14 4.60
N LEU A 256 13.97 1.73 4.69
CA LEU A 256 13.08 1.66 3.53
C LEU A 256 12.84 3.05 2.92
N ILE A 257 12.58 4.05 3.76
CA ILE A 257 12.39 5.45 3.32
C ILE A 257 13.60 5.95 2.56
N GLN A 258 14.78 5.87 3.18
CA GLN A 258 16.03 6.36 2.62
C GLN A 258 16.32 5.69 1.27
N LYS A 259 16.23 4.35 1.22
CA LYS A 259 16.42 3.58 -0.02
C LYS A 259 15.42 3.99 -1.10
N THR A 260 14.15 4.21 -0.73
CA THR A 260 13.14 4.66 -1.70
C THR A 260 13.50 6.01 -2.28
N LEU A 261 13.86 6.99 -1.44
CA LEU A 261 14.24 8.32 -1.88
C LEU A 261 15.51 8.31 -2.75
N ASP A 262 16.50 7.47 -2.41
CA ASP A 262 17.73 7.31 -3.19
C ASP A 262 17.43 6.74 -4.58
N ILE A 263 16.58 5.71 -4.69
CA ILE A 263 16.18 5.14 -5.99
C ILE A 263 15.43 6.18 -6.83
N LEU A 264 14.45 6.87 -6.23
CA LEU A 264 13.68 7.91 -6.91
C LEU A 264 14.54 9.07 -7.42
N THR A 265 15.69 9.33 -6.79
CA THR A 265 16.56 10.45 -7.16
C THR A 265 17.74 10.08 -8.04
N ASN A 266 18.20 8.83 -8.00
CA ASN A 266 19.32 8.37 -8.84
C ASN A 266 18.90 7.89 -10.23
N GLU A 267 17.66 7.42 -10.41
CA GLU A 267 17.15 6.98 -11.72
C GLU A 267 16.28 8.05 -12.37
N GLU A 268 16.30 8.17 -13.70
CA GLU A 268 15.33 8.98 -14.44
C GLU A 268 14.00 8.24 -14.53
N LEU A 269 12.91 8.88 -14.07
CA LEU A 269 11.54 8.35 -14.04
C LEU A 269 10.64 8.98 -15.09
#